data_AF-A0A174BAM3-F1
#
_entry.id   AF-A0A174BAM3-F1
#
_cell.length_a   1.000
_cell.length_b   1.000
_cell.length_c   1.000
_cell.angle_alpha   90.00
_cell.angle_beta   90.00
_cell.angle_gamma   90.00
#
_symmetry.space_group_name_H-M   'P 1'
#
loop_
_entity.id
_entity.type
_entity.pdbx_description
1 polymer ?
#
loop_
_entity_poly.entity_id
_entity_poly.type
_entity_poly.pdbx_seq_one_letter_code
_entity_poly.pdbx_strand_id
1 'polypeptide(L)'
;MLAAAAYETASEEERDYASTLAGAPRHAYAGQCTYCGHCAPCPKGIDIAMVNKLYDLAVMQPQVPQSIRAHYQALTARAEDCIACGNCEKRCPFGVPVIQRMEKVKELRLL
;
A
#
# COMPACT_ATOMS: atom_id res chain seq x y z
N MET A 1 -12.17 25.86 -10.70
CA MET A 1 -13.49 25.30 -10.33
C MET A 1 -14.35 24.94 -11.54
N LEU A 2 -14.45 25.77 -12.59
CA LEU A 2 -15.26 25.47 -13.80
C LEU A 2 -14.91 24.16 -14.52
N ALA A 3 -13.64 23.73 -14.51
CA ALA A 3 -13.21 22.50 -15.20
C ALA A 3 -13.83 21.21 -14.62
N ALA A 4 -14.18 21.18 -13.34
CA ALA A 4 -14.79 19.99 -12.72
C ALA A 4 -16.28 19.86 -13.09
N ALA A 5 -16.98 20.99 -13.30
CA ALA A 5 -18.40 21.00 -13.67
C ALA A 5 -18.63 20.72 -15.17
N ALA A 6 -17.60 20.79 -16.01
CA ALA A 6 -17.70 20.53 -17.45
C ALA A 6 -18.22 19.12 -17.78
N TYR A 7 -18.04 18.15 -16.88
CA TYR A 7 -18.57 16.79 -17.02
C TYR A 7 -20.10 16.74 -17.09
N GLU A 8 -20.79 17.65 -16.39
CA GLU A 8 -22.26 17.67 -16.33
C GLU A 8 -22.89 17.96 -17.69
N THR A 9 -22.17 18.70 -18.54
CA THR A 9 -22.60 19.09 -19.89
C THR A 9 -21.83 18.38 -21.00
N ALA A 10 -20.96 17.42 -20.65
CA ALA A 10 -20.16 16.68 -21.61
C ALA A 10 -21.05 15.73 -22.44
N SER A 11 -20.68 15.55 -23.71
CA SER A 11 -21.29 14.57 -24.60
C SER A 11 -21.11 13.14 -24.07
N GLU A 12 -21.87 12.18 -24.60
CA GLU A 12 -21.64 10.76 -24.26
C GLU A 12 -20.24 10.29 -24.68
N GLU A 13 -19.73 10.79 -25.80
CA GLU A 13 -18.38 10.50 -26.29
C GLU A 13 -17.29 11.03 -25.35
N GLU A 14 -17.43 12.26 -24.85
CA GLU A 14 -16.49 12.84 -23.88
C GLU A 14 -16.55 12.15 -22.50
N ARG A 15 -17.66 11.46 -22.19
CA ARG A 15 -17.85 10.68 -20.96
C ARG A 15 -17.49 9.20 -21.12
N ASP A 16 -17.12 8.76 -22.34
CA ASP A 16 -16.76 7.38 -22.59
C ASP A 16 -15.36 7.04 -22.06
N TYR A 17 -15.32 6.54 -20.82
CA TYR A 17 -14.10 6.01 -20.23
C TYR A 17 -13.74 4.60 -20.71
N ALA A 18 -14.59 3.91 -21.49
CA ALA A 18 -14.33 2.53 -21.88
C ALA A 18 -13.03 2.40 -22.70
N SER A 19 -12.84 3.29 -23.66
CA SER A 19 -11.60 3.36 -24.47
C SER A 19 -10.36 3.67 -23.62
N THR A 20 -10.50 4.60 -22.67
CA THR A 20 -9.43 4.99 -21.73
C THR A 20 -9.03 3.83 -20.82
N LEU A 21 -10.02 3.13 -20.24
CA LEU A 21 -9.79 1.98 -19.36
C LEU A 21 -9.27 0.76 -20.13
N ALA A 22 -9.75 0.54 -21.36
CA ALA A 22 -9.25 -0.53 -22.23
C ALA A 22 -7.78 -0.33 -22.62
N GLY A 23 -7.34 0.93 -22.78
CA GLY A 23 -5.95 1.29 -23.04
C GLY A 23 -5.05 1.34 -21.80
N ALA A 24 -5.61 1.18 -20.59
CA ALA A 24 -4.84 1.31 -19.36
C ALA A 24 -3.79 0.18 -19.22
N PRO A 25 -2.58 0.49 -18.72
CA PRO A 25 -1.54 -0.51 -18.54
C PRO A 25 -1.96 -1.61 -17.56
N ARG A 26 -1.89 -2.89 -17.98
CA ARG A 26 -2.22 -4.07 -17.16
C ARG A 26 -1.40 -4.21 -15.85
N HIS A 27 -0.31 -3.46 -15.74
CA HIS A 27 0.76 -3.63 -14.76
C HIS A 27 0.73 -2.58 -13.64
N ALA A 28 -0.32 -1.76 -13.54
CA ALA A 28 -0.35 -0.59 -12.66
C ALA A 28 -0.04 -0.86 -11.18
N TYR A 29 -0.14 -2.12 -10.71
CA TYR A 29 0.04 -2.46 -9.30
C TYR A 29 0.99 -3.65 -9.05
N ALA A 30 1.69 -4.16 -10.07
CA ALA A 30 2.63 -5.26 -9.88
C ALA A 30 3.76 -4.83 -8.92
N GLY A 31 3.98 -5.61 -7.85
CA GLY A 31 4.94 -5.31 -6.80
C GLY A 31 4.52 -4.23 -5.80
N GLN A 32 3.33 -3.62 -5.96
CA GLN A 32 2.85 -2.53 -5.11
C GLN A 32 1.78 -3.00 -4.11
N CYS A 33 1.90 -2.57 -2.86
CA CYS A 33 0.91 -2.89 -1.84
C CYS A 33 -0.33 -2.02 -1.99
N THR A 34 -1.50 -2.64 -2.08
CA THR A 34 -2.80 -1.96 -2.11
C THR A 34 -3.53 -2.02 -0.77
N TYR A 35 -2.87 -2.56 0.27
CA TYR A 35 -3.40 -2.72 1.62
C TYR A 35 -4.69 -3.57 1.71
N CYS A 36 -4.89 -4.48 0.75
CA CYS A 36 -6.08 -5.33 0.63
C CYS A 36 -6.20 -6.44 1.69
N GLY A 37 -5.17 -6.71 2.49
CA GLY A 37 -5.22 -7.70 3.56
C GLY A 37 -5.01 -9.18 3.16
N HIS A 38 -4.87 -9.51 1.86
CA HIS A 38 -4.66 -10.90 1.40
C HIS A 38 -3.40 -11.58 1.99
N CYS A 39 -2.45 -10.80 2.50
CA CYS A 39 -1.26 -11.31 3.20
C CYS A 39 -1.57 -12.02 4.53
N ALA A 40 -2.78 -11.88 5.07
CA ALA A 40 -3.19 -12.52 6.32
C ALA A 40 -3.53 -14.02 6.14
N PRO A 41 -3.42 -14.84 7.21
CA PRO A 41 -2.88 -14.48 8.53
C PRO A 41 -1.35 -14.51 8.56
N CYS A 42 -0.75 -13.59 9.33
CA CYS A 42 0.66 -13.68 9.71
C CYS A 42 0.79 -14.55 10.97
N PRO A 43 1.69 -15.56 11.02
CA PRO A 43 1.89 -16.39 12.21
C PRO A 43 2.42 -15.60 13.43
N LYS A 44 2.94 -14.39 13.21
CA LYS A 44 3.41 -13.47 14.26
C LYS A 44 2.37 -12.42 14.64
N GLY A 45 1.16 -12.49 14.08
CA GLY A 45 0.09 -11.54 14.38
C GLY A 45 0.27 -10.15 13.77
N ILE A 46 1.24 -9.97 12.87
CA ILE A 46 1.51 -8.68 12.21
C ILE A 46 0.35 -8.33 11.27
N ASP A 47 -0.24 -7.16 11.44
CA ASP A 47 -1.09 -6.54 10.43
C ASP A 47 -0.21 -5.97 9.31
N ILE A 48 0.15 -6.84 8.37
CA ILE A 48 1.06 -6.53 7.25
C ILE A 48 0.49 -5.44 6.34
N ALA A 49 -0.83 -5.36 6.19
CA ALA A 49 -1.46 -4.32 5.39
C ALA A 49 -1.26 -2.95 6.05
N MET A 50 -1.49 -2.86 7.36
CA MET A 50 -1.26 -1.64 8.12
C MET A 50 0.22 -1.24 8.15
N VAL A 51 1.13 -2.19 8.41
CA VAL A 51 2.58 -1.90 8.39
C VAL A 51 3.03 -1.37 7.03
N ASN A 52 2.59 -1.97 5.93
CA ASN A 52 2.91 -1.48 4.59
C ASN A 52 2.33 -0.09 4.31
N LYS A 53 1.12 0.22 4.78
CA LYS A 53 0.52 1.55 4.67
C LYS A 53 1.34 2.60 5.39
N LEU A 54 1.75 2.31 6.63
CA LEU A 54 2.58 3.22 7.42
C LEU A 54 3.96 3.40 6.80
N TYR A 55 4.55 2.34 6.24
CA TYR A 55 5.80 2.41 5.47
C TYR A 55 5.67 3.33 4.26
N ASP A 56 4.66 3.13 3.42
CA ASP A 56 4.46 3.94 2.21
C ASP A 56 4.23 5.43 2.57
N LEU A 57 3.43 5.71 3.60
CA LEU A 57 3.23 7.07 4.10
C LEU A 57 4.53 7.68 4.66
N ALA A 58 5.39 6.88 5.29
CA ALA A 58 6.65 7.36 5.86
C ALA A 58 7.65 7.74 4.75
N VAL A 59 7.81 6.90 3.72
CA VAL A 59 8.81 7.13 2.66
C VAL A 59 8.38 8.20 1.64
N MET A 60 7.11 8.59 1.62
CA MET A 60 6.63 9.72 0.82
C MET A 60 7.01 11.09 1.39
N GLN A 61 7.54 11.14 2.61
CA GLN A 61 7.87 12.38 3.30
C GLN A 61 9.40 12.56 3.40
N PRO A 62 9.92 13.79 3.37
CA PRO A 62 11.36 14.02 3.59
C PRO A 62 11.81 13.58 5.00
N GLN A 63 10.90 13.64 5.97
CA GLN A 63 11.07 13.13 7.32
C GLN A 63 9.81 12.40 7.78
N VAL A 64 9.97 11.32 8.52
CA VAL A 64 8.83 10.54 9.04
C VAL A 64 8.03 11.38 10.04
N PRO A 65 6.73 11.63 9.79
CA PRO A 65 5.90 12.39 10.72
C PRO A 65 5.70 11.67 12.06
N GLN A 66 5.58 12.44 13.14
CA GLN A 66 5.37 11.89 14.48
C GLN A 66 4.07 11.07 14.59
N SER A 67 3.03 11.45 13.84
CA SER A 67 1.77 10.69 13.78
C SER A 67 1.99 9.26 13.25
N ILE A 68 2.83 9.10 12.21
CA ILE A 68 3.14 7.78 11.65
C ILE A 68 3.91 6.92 12.66
N ARG A 69 4.87 7.52 13.39
CA ARG A 69 5.58 6.83 14.49
C ARG A 69 4.61 6.37 15.57
N ALA A 70 3.73 7.26 16.03
CA ALA A 70 2.75 6.94 17.06
C ALA A 70 1.80 5.80 16.62
N HIS A 71 1.30 5.84 15.38
CA HIS A 71 0.45 4.77 14.85
C HIS A 71 1.20 3.44 14.71
N TYR A 72 2.48 3.46 14.32
CA TYR A 72 3.30 2.26 14.24
C TYR A 72 3.59 1.66 15.61
N GLN A 73 3.94 2.50 16.59
CA GLN A 73 4.21 2.09 17.97
C GLN A 73 2.96 1.50 18.66
N ALA A 74 1.76 1.91 18.25
CA ALA A 74 0.50 1.40 18.77
C ALA A 74 0.08 0.01 18.21
N LEU A 75 0.80 -0.52 17.21
CA LEU A 75 0.50 -1.85 16.68
C LEU A 75 0.87 -2.96 17.67
N THR A 76 0.02 -3.99 17.75
CA THR A 76 0.26 -5.16 18.63
C THR A 76 1.46 -6.01 18.21
N ALA A 77 1.73 -6.07 16.90
CA ALA A 77 2.90 -6.72 16.32
C ALA A 77 3.39 -5.90 15.14
N ARG A 78 4.72 -5.84 14.96
CA ARG A 78 5.39 -4.88 14.09
C ARG A 78 6.40 -5.57 13.16
N ALA A 79 7.06 -4.80 12.29
CA ALA A 79 8.04 -5.36 11.35
C ALA A 79 9.20 -6.06 12.08
N GLU A 80 9.55 -5.62 13.28
CA GLU A 80 10.55 -6.22 14.15
C GLU A 80 10.21 -7.67 14.54
N ASP A 81 8.92 -8.03 14.58
CA ASP A 81 8.46 -9.39 14.90
C ASP A 81 8.50 -10.34 13.69
N CYS A 82 8.81 -9.82 12.49
CA CYS A 82 8.81 -10.62 11.27
C CYS A 82 9.93 -11.67 11.27
N ILE A 83 9.53 -12.93 11.09
CA ILE A 83 10.44 -14.10 11.02
C ILE A 83 10.75 -14.54 9.58
N ALA A 84 10.46 -13.70 8.58
CA ALA A 84 10.71 -13.97 7.16
C ALA A 84 10.12 -15.31 6.62
N CYS A 85 8.96 -15.74 7.13
CA CYS A 85 8.37 -17.04 6.76
C CYS A 85 7.83 -17.14 5.30
N GLY A 86 7.61 -16.01 4.62
CA GLY A 86 7.15 -15.97 3.21
C GLY A 86 5.68 -16.28 2.96
N ASN A 87 4.88 -16.60 3.98
CA ASN A 87 3.46 -16.93 3.80
C ASN A 87 2.63 -15.79 3.20
N CYS A 88 2.96 -14.54 3.56
CA CYS A 88 2.30 -13.34 3.05
C CYS A 88 2.55 -13.12 1.55
N GLU A 89 3.77 -13.37 1.08
CA GLU A 89 4.15 -13.17 -0.33
C GLU A 89 3.47 -14.21 -1.23
N LYS A 90 3.41 -15.48 -0.78
CA LYS A 90 2.67 -16.55 -1.50
C LYS A 90 1.19 -16.23 -1.69
N ARG A 91 0.60 -15.44 -0.78
CA ARG A 91 -0.82 -15.03 -0.83
C ARG A 91 -1.03 -13.72 -1.58
N CYS A 92 0.03 -12.97 -1.88
CA CYS A 92 -0.11 -11.64 -2.44
C CYS A 92 -0.45 -11.73 -3.94
N PRO A 93 -1.64 -11.26 -4.38
CA PRO A 93 -2.00 -11.31 -5.80
C PRO A 93 -1.17 -10.34 -6.66
N PHE A 94 -0.49 -9.38 -6.03
CA PHE A 94 0.33 -8.37 -6.69
C PHE A 94 1.83 -8.68 -6.65
N GLY A 95 2.26 -9.77 -6.00
CA GLY A 95 3.68 -10.11 -5.89
C GLY A 95 4.52 -9.09 -5.11
N VAL A 96 3.95 -8.49 -4.06
CA VAL A 96 4.66 -7.53 -3.20
C VAL A 96 5.78 -8.25 -2.43
N PRO A 97 7.02 -7.74 -2.42
CA PRO A 97 8.11 -8.30 -1.63
C PRO A 97 7.97 -7.89 -0.16
N VAL A 98 6.99 -8.48 0.53
CA VAL A 98 6.63 -8.12 1.91
C VAL A 98 7.81 -8.28 2.86
N ILE A 99 8.62 -9.35 2.76
CA ILE A 99 9.75 -9.56 3.65
C ILE A 99 10.76 -8.42 3.51
N GLN A 100 11.12 -8.07 2.27
CA GLN A 100 12.02 -6.96 2.00
C GLN A 100 11.46 -5.65 2.57
N ARG A 101 10.15 -5.41 2.45
CA ARG A 101 9.51 -4.21 3.02
C ARG A 101 9.56 -4.20 4.54
N MET A 102 9.43 -5.35 5.22
CA MET A 102 9.61 -5.42 6.68
C MET A 102 11.03 -4.99 7.09
N GLU A 103 12.06 -5.41 6.36
CA GLU A 103 13.43 -4.93 6.63
C GLU A 103 13.56 -3.42 6.43
N LYS A 104 13.00 -2.88 5.34
CA LYS A 104 12.99 -1.42 5.11
C LYS A 104 12.23 -0.66 6.20
N VAL A 105 11.16 -1.24 6.77
CA VAL A 105 10.45 -0.61 7.90
C VAL A 105 11.36 -0.53 9.13
N LYS A 106 12.12 -1.59 9.45
CA LYS A 106 13.07 -1.59 10.57
C LYS A 106 14.15 -0.51 10.40
N GLU A 107 14.62 -0.28 9.17
CA GLU A 107 15.60 0.76 8.84
C GLU A 107 15.09 2.19 9.11
N LEU A 108 13.77 2.42 9.03
CA LEU A 108 13.16 3.72 9.35
C LEU A 108 13.22 4.06 10.85
N ARG A 109 13.57 3.08 11.70
CA ARG A 109 13.70 3.23 13.16
C ARG A 109 12.48 3.96 13.74
N LEU A 110 11.30 3.40 13.50
CA LEU A 110 10.01 3.98 13.93
C LEU A 110 9.76 3.80 15.44
N LEU A 111 10.59 3.02 16.11
CA LEU A 111 10.62 2.81 17.56
C LEU A 111 11.39 3.93 18.27
#